data_AF-A0AAU6L8F6-F1
#
_entry.id   AF-A0AAU6L8F6-F1
#
_cell.length_a   1.000
_cell.length_b   1.000
_cell.length_c   1.000
_cell.angle_alpha   90.00
_cell.angle_beta   90.00
_cell.angle_gamma   90.00
#
_symmetry.space_group_name_H-M   'P 1'
#
loop_
_entity.id
_entity.type
_entity.pdbx_description
1 polymer ?
#
loop_
_entity_poly.entity_id
_entity_poly.type
_entity_poly.pdbx_seq_one_letter_code
_entity_poly.pdbx_strand_id
1 'polypeptide(L)'
;MPMLTGPDYVDANTAVHRLTQTRKTELVELRRRLSDAFSHARTFRDPDLTEEANARRRAELERAAREQAAADLDRIERETSTAAALVRTVADKAATPARGTTEQLLAETRQTRAWDRARSLLDAGRTAQEVIKGADLDTLHALRAELPTYLASQHSKPQGLAGAEFTEPDPARILHTIDRARLDHLPKEQAAALRARLDLDAIEPGLRETLAGLRREADGTADASNGLRSAIAARLADQAAAPPTAT
;
A
#
# COMPACT_ATOMS: atom_id res chain seq x y z
N MET A 1 14.35 -30.35 -14.90
CA MET A 1 14.29 -28.97 -14.38
C MET A 1 13.16 -28.25 -15.11
N PRO A 2 11.94 -28.17 -14.56
CA PRO A 2 10.89 -27.41 -15.22
C PRO A 2 11.22 -25.92 -15.07
N MET A 3 11.35 -25.22 -16.20
CA MET A 3 11.46 -23.77 -16.20
C MET A 3 10.17 -23.20 -15.62
N LEU A 4 10.28 -22.41 -14.54
CA LEU A 4 9.17 -21.62 -14.02
C LEU A 4 8.86 -20.51 -15.03
N THR A 5 8.04 -20.80 -16.04
CA THR A 5 7.62 -19.87 -17.11
C THR A 5 6.53 -18.90 -16.64
N GLY A 6 6.78 -18.21 -15.52
CA GLY A 6 5.89 -17.20 -14.99
C GLY A 6 6.67 -16.20 -14.14
N PRO A 7 6.09 -15.03 -13.85
CA PRO A 7 6.82 -13.93 -13.23
C PRO A 7 7.50 -14.33 -11.93
N ASP A 8 8.66 -13.72 -11.68
CA ASP A 8 9.56 -14.03 -10.58
C ASP A 8 9.81 -12.83 -9.66
N TYR A 9 10.72 -13.00 -8.68
CA TYR A 9 11.04 -11.94 -7.73
C TYR A 9 11.77 -10.75 -8.36
N VAL A 10 12.41 -10.91 -9.52
CA VAL A 10 13.04 -9.81 -10.27
C VAL A 10 11.96 -8.95 -10.90
N ASP A 11 10.92 -9.59 -11.46
CA ASP A 11 9.75 -8.90 -12.00
C ASP A 11 9.01 -8.10 -10.91
N ALA A 12 8.82 -8.70 -9.73
CA ALA A 12 8.20 -8.04 -8.59
C ALA A 12 9.00 -6.81 -8.11
N ASN A 13 10.32 -6.92 -8.01
CA ASN A 13 11.17 -5.78 -7.64
C ASN A 13 11.12 -4.66 -8.69
N THR A 14 11.09 -5.03 -9.98
CA THR A 14 10.95 -4.07 -11.07
C THR A 14 9.60 -3.35 -11.02
N ALA A 15 8.52 -4.08 -10.71
CA ALA A 15 7.19 -3.49 -10.51
C ALA A 15 7.14 -2.53 -9.31
N VAL A 16 7.76 -2.88 -8.17
CA VAL A 16 7.89 -1.97 -7.03
C VAL A 16 8.69 -0.70 -7.40
N HIS A 17 9.77 -0.85 -8.16
CA HIS A 17 10.54 0.30 -8.64
C HIS A 17 9.69 1.20 -9.55
N ARG A 18 8.91 0.60 -10.47
CA ARG A 18 7.96 1.32 -11.33
C ARG A 18 6.94 2.11 -10.51
N LEU A 19 6.30 1.47 -9.52
CA LEU A 19 5.35 2.13 -8.62
C LEU A 19 5.98 3.31 -7.87
N THR A 20 7.21 3.13 -7.39
CA THR A 20 7.98 4.19 -6.72
C THR A 20 8.25 5.35 -7.67
N GLN A 21 8.64 5.08 -8.91
CA GLN A 21 8.95 6.10 -9.90
C GLN A 21 7.71 6.85 -10.38
N THR A 22 6.61 6.15 -10.64
CA THR A 22 5.32 6.78 -10.96
C THR A 22 4.92 7.76 -9.86
N ARG A 23 5.08 7.37 -8.60
CA ARG A 23 4.74 8.23 -7.47
C ARG A 23 5.66 9.46 -7.35
N LYS A 24 6.97 9.26 -7.45
CA LYS A 24 7.97 10.32 -7.23
C LYS A 24 8.08 11.29 -8.40
N THR A 25 7.82 10.82 -9.61
CA THR A 25 8.10 11.57 -10.84
C THR A 25 6.82 11.82 -11.63
N GLU A 26 6.15 10.77 -12.10
CA GLU A 26 5.07 10.92 -13.08
C GLU A 26 3.86 11.68 -12.53
N LEU A 27 3.42 11.38 -11.30
CA LEU A 27 2.31 12.09 -10.67
C LEU A 27 2.67 13.55 -10.32
N VAL A 28 3.92 13.80 -9.96
CA VAL A 28 4.42 15.16 -9.69
C VAL A 28 4.47 15.97 -10.98
N GLU A 29 4.98 15.39 -12.06
CA GLU A 29 5.02 16.00 -13.38
C GLU A 29 3.62 16.22 -13.96
N LEU A 30 2.71 15.27 -13.80
CA LEU A 30 1.32 15.42 -14.21
C LEU A 30 0.64 16.57 -13.46
N ARG A 31 0.82 16.67 -12.14
CA ARG A 31 0.31 17.80 -11.36
C ARG A 31 0.85 19.13 -11.89
N ARG A 32 2.16 19.21 -12.14
CA ARG A 32 2.79 20.42 -12.67
C ARG A 32 2.22 20.80 -14.04
N ARG A 33 2.15 19.84 -14.97
CA ARG A 33 1.58 20.05 -16.31
C ARG A 33 0.13 20.53 -16.25
N LEU A 34 -0.69 19.96 -15.36
CA LEU A 34 -2.08 20.36 -15.16
C LEU A 34 -2.18 21.80 -14.62
N SER A 35 -1.36 22.14 -13.61
CA SER A 35 -1.30 23.50 -13.05
C SER A 35 -0.85 24.54 -14.08
N ASP A 36 0.17 24.21 -14.89
CA ASP A 36 0.69 25.06 -15.95
C ASP A 36 -0.38 25.28 -17.03
N ALA A 37 -1.10 24.22 -17.42
CA ALA A 37 -2.18 24.29 -18.40
C ALA A 37 -3.37 25.14 -17.91
N PHE A 38 -3.78 25.02 -16.64
CA PHE A 38 -4.81 25.87 -16.06
C PHE A 38 -4.37 27.32 -15.93
N SER A 39 -3.11 27.57 -15.60
CA SER A 39 -2.56 28.93 -15.56
C SER A 39 -2.54 29.55 -16.95
N HIS A 40 -2.14 28.79 -17.96
CA HIS A 40 -2.18 29.21 -19.36
C HIS A 40 -3.61 29.50 -19.83
N ALA A 41 -4.57 28.60 -19.56
CA ALA A 41 -5.97 28.81 -19.89
C ALA A 41 -6.54 30.07 -19.22
N ARG A 42 -6.21 30.35 -17.95
CA ARG A 42 -6.72 31.55 -17.25
C ARG A 42 -6.14 32.86 -17.79
N THR A 43 -4.88 32.83 -18.21
CA THR A 43 -4.14 34.02 -18.68
C THR A 43 -4.23 34.24 -20.18
N PHE A 44 -4.79 33.29 -20.94
CA PHE A 44 -4.96 33.42 -22.39
C PHE A 44 -5.77 34.67 -22.75
N ARG A 45 -5.17 35.50 -23.61
CA ARG A 45 -5.78 36.69 -24.18
C ARG A 45 -5.24 36.92 -25.58
N ASP A 46 -6.14 36.96 -26.54
CA ASP A 46 -5.85 37.34 -27.91
C ASP A 46 -6.44 38.75 -28.14
N PRO A 47 -5.62 39.76 -28.50
CA PRO A 47 -6.09 41.12 -28.74
C PRO A 47 -7.01 41.23 -29.98
N ASP A 48 -6.94 40.26 -30.90
CA ASP A 48 -7.73 40.26 -32.13
C ASP A 48 -9.12 39.59 -31.93
N LEU A 49 -9.35 38.99 -30.76
CA LEU A 49 -10.61 38.35 -30.40
C LEU A 49 -11.48 39.21 -29.50
N THR A 50 -12.81 39.08 -29.64
CA THR A 50 -13.77 39.66 -28.69
C THR A 50 -13.61 39.04 -27.31
N GLU A 51 -14.10 39.71 -26.25
CA GLU A 51 -14.06 39.14 -24.89
C GLU A 51 -14.81 37.81 -24.80
N GLU A 52 -15.92 37.67 -25.51
CA GLU A 52 -16.69 36.42 -25.57
C GLU A 52 -15.89 35.30 -26.26
N ALA A 53 -15.23 35.58 -27.38
CA ALA A 53 -14.37 34.62 -28.05
C ALA A 53 -13.16 34.23 -27.18
N ASN A 54 -12.56 35.19 -26.49
CA ASN A 54 -11.52 34.94 -25.49
C ASN A 54 -12.05 34.06 -24.33
N ALA A 55 -13.26 34.30 -23.82
CA ALA A 55 -13.86 33.47 -22.78
C ALA A 55 -14.10 32.03 -23.24
N ARG A 56 -14.66 31.84 -24.45
CA ARG A 56 -14.84 30.51 -25.06
C ARG A 56 -13.50 29.80 -25.22
N ARG A 57 -12.48 30.51 -25.69
CA ARG A 57 -11.15 29.93 -25.91
C ARG A 57 -10.49 29.49 -24.61
N ARG A 58 -10.63 30.27 -23.53
CA ARG A 58 -10.16 29.88 -22.19
C ARG A 58 -10.85 28.60 -21.70
N ALA A 59 -12.17 28.50 -21.88
CA ALA A 59 -12.93 27.30 -21.52
C ALA A 59 -12.53 26.07 -22.35
N GLU A 60 -12.25 26.24 -23.65
CA GLU A 60 -11.75 25.17 -24.52
C GLU A 60 -10.38 24.64 -24.07
N LEU A 61 -9.44 25.55 -23.77
CA LEU A 61 -8.10 25.19 -23.28
C LEU A 61 -8.19 24.45 -21.94
N GLU A 62 -9.05 24.93 -21.04
CA GLU A 62 -9.27 24.30 -19.74
C GLU A 62 -9.88 22.89 -19.91
N ARG A 63 -10.89 22.74 -20.78
CA ARG A 63 -11.49 21.44 -21.07
C ARG A 63 -10.47 20.47 -21.68
N ALA A 64 -9.68 20.90 -22.66
CA ALA A 64 -8.66 20.08 -23.29
C ALA A 64 -7.58 19.64 -22.27
N ALA A 65 -7.19 20.52 -21.36
CA ALA A 65 -6.26 20.19 -20.27
C ALA A 65 -6.83 19.11 -19.34
N ARG A 66 -8.12 19.20 -18.99
CA ARG A 66 -8.82 18.18 -18.17
C ARG A 66 -8.89 16.84 -18.88
N GLU A 67 -9.31 16.83 -20.15
CA GLU A 67 -9.42 15.60 -20.95
C GLU A 67 -8.06 14.89 -21.07
N GLN A 68 -6.99 15.64 -21.34
CA GLN A 68 -5.64 15.08 -21.41
C GLN A 68 -5.18 14.53 -20.05
N ALA A 69 -5.45 15.25 -18.95
CA ALA A 69 -5.09 14.79 -17.61
C ALA A 69 -5.88 13.53 -17.22
N ALA A 70 -7.16 13.43 -17.57
CA ALA A 70 -7.97 12.25 -17.33
C ALA A 70 -7.41 11.02 -18.07
N ALA A 71 -7.03 11.17 -19.34
CA ALA A 71 -6.41 10.10 -20.11
C ALA A 71 -5.05 9.66 -19.55
N ASP A 72 -4.22 10.62 -19.11
CA ASP A 72 -2.95 10.34 -18.43
C ASP A 72 -3.16 9.59 -17.10
N LEU A 73 -4.16 10.00 -16.31
CA LEU A 73 -4.53 9.32 -15.06
C LEU A 73 -5.03 7.89 -15.30
N ASP A 74 -5.90 7.68 -16.29
CA ASP A 74 -6.41 6.33 -16.65
C ASP A 74 -5.28 5.40 -17.09
N ARG A 75 -4.27 5.93 -17.78
CA ARG A 75 -3.08 5.18 -18.15
C ARG A 75 -2.26 4.82 -16.92
N ILE A 76 -1.95 5.80 -16.06
CA ILE A 76 -1.15 5.58 -14.85
C ILE A 76 -1.85 4.60 -13.90
N GLU A 77 -3.16 4.72 -13.72
CA GLU A 77 -3.94 3.82 -12.86
C GLU A 77 -3.90 2.37 -13.36
N ARG A 78 -4.02 2.15 -14.67
CA ARG A 78 -3.87 0.81 -15.25
C ARG A 78 -2.47 0.25 -15.05
N GLU A 79 -1.43 1.03 -15.37
CA GLU A 79 -0.04 0.60 -15.23
C GLU A 79 0.31 0.25 -13.77
N THR A 80 -0.10 1.10 -12.82
CA THR A 80 0.12 0.88 -11.38
C THR A 80 -0.68 -0.31 -10.85
N SER A 81 -1.92 -0.50 -11.31
CA SER A 81 -2.73 -1.66 -10.94
C SER A 81 -2.13 -2.97 -11.45
N THR A 82 -1.63 -2.99 -12.68
CA THR A 82 -0.92 -4.16 -13.25
C THR A 82 0.35 -4.46 -12.47
N ALA A 83 1.15 -3.44 -12.15
CA ALA A 83 2.37 -3.62 -11.35
C ALA A 83 2.06 -4.15 -9.95
N ALA A 84 1.04 -3.60 -9.27
CA ALA A 84 0.62 -4.08 -7.96
C ALA A 84 0.09 -5.53 -8.00
N ALA A 85 -0.69 -5.89 -9.03
CA ALA A 85 -1.15 -7.25 -9.24
C ALA A 85 0.02 -8.23 -9.44
N LEU A 86 1.02 -7.85 -10.22
CA LEU A 86 2.23 -8.66 -10.46
C LEU A 86 2.96 -8.97 -9.15
N VAL A 87 3.20 -7.96 -8.32
CA VAL A 87 3.85 -8.12 -7.01
C VAL A 87 3.05 -9.09 -6.13
N ARG A 88 1.72 -8.95 -6.07
CA ARG A 88 0.86 -9.87 -5.31
C ARG A 88 0.96 -11.30 -5.82
N THR A 89 0.84 -11.51 -7.13
CA THR A 89 0.94 -12.83 -7.74
C THR A 89 2.28 -13.51 -7.43
N VAL A 90 3.39 -12.78 -7.51
CA VAL A 90 4.71 -13.33 -7.19
C VAL A 90 4.83 -13.66 -5.68
N ALA A 91 4.31 -12.79 -4.81
CA ALA A 91 4.31 -13.03 -3.37
C ALA A 91 3.46 -14.24 -2.97
N ASP A 92 2.27 -14.40 -3.54
CA ASP A 92 1.36 -15.52 -3.29
C ASP A 92 1.96 -16.85 -3.78
N LYS A 93 2.58 -16.83 -4.97
CA LYS A 93 3.32 -17.97 -5.51
C LYS A 93 4.49 -18.37 -4.60
N ALA A 94 5.22 -17.39 -4.07
CA ALA A 94 6.35 -17.63 -3.16
C ALA A 94 5.91 -18.11 -1.77
N ALA A 95 4.69 -17.76 -1.34
CA ALA A 95 4.13 -18.19 -0.06
C ALA A 95 3.55 -19.62 -0.09
N THR A 96 3.30 -20.17 -1.27
CA THR A 96 2.73 -21.51 -1.43
C THR A 96 3.76 -22.59 -1.01
N PRO A 97 3.47 -23.43 0.00
CA PRO A 97 4.36 -24.51 0.39
C PRO A 97 4.50 -25.53 -0.75
N ALA A 98 5.72 -25.82 -1.19
CA ALA A 98 5.99 -26.75 -2.29
C ALA A 98 5.87 -28.24 -1.91
N ARG A 99 5.04 -28.61 -0.94
CA ARG A 99 5.20 -29.87 -0.18
C ARG A 99 3.94 -30.74 -0.15
N GLY A 100 4.16 -32.06 -0.08
CA GLY A 100 3.09 -33.06 -0.06
C GLY A 100 2.26 -33.04 1.23
N THR A 101 1.09 -33.71 1.22
CA THR A 101 0.11 -33.69 2.32
C THR A 101 0.68 -34.04 3.69
N THR A 102 1.61 -34.99 3.77
CA THR A 102 2.27 -35.39 5.04
C THR A 102 3.16 -34.29 5.62
N GLU A 103 3.91 -33.58 4.78
CA GLU A 103 4.76 -32.48 5.22
C GLU A 103 3.95 -31.26 5.64
N GLN A 104 2.78 -31.06 5.02
CA GLN A 104 1.81 -30.04 5.42
C GLN A 104 1.26 -30.32 6.83
N LEU A 105 0.82 -31.56 7.11
CA LEU A 105 0.34 -31.94 8.45
C LEU A 105 1.42 -31.77 9.52
N LEU A 106 2.68 -32.09 9.20
CA LEU A 106 3.81 -31.85 10.11
C LEU A 106 4.09 -30.36 10.33
N ALA A 107 3.91 -29.52 9.30
CA ALA A 107 4.04 -28.07 9.43
C ALA A 107 2.91 -27.50 10.32
N GLU A 108 1.66 -27.92 10.11
CA GLU A 108 0.51 -27.54 10.94
C GLU A 108 0.75 -27.93 12.41
N THR A 109 1.19 -29.17 12.67
CA THR A 109 1.49 -29.62 14.04
C THR A 109 2.59 -28.78 14.71
N ARG A 110 3.63 -28.40 13.97
CA ARG A 110 4.70 -27.54 14.49
C ARG A 110 4.20 -26.13 14.78
N GLN A 111 3.35 -25.58 13.91
CA GLN A 111 2.72 -24.28 14.10
C GLN A 111 1.79 -24.27 15.32
N THR A 112 0.95 -25.29 15.53
CA THR A 112 0.10 -25.39 16.72
C THR A 112 0.93 -25.37 18.01
N ARG A 113 1.99 -26.19 18.08
CA ARG A 113 2.87 -26.20 19.26
C ARG A 113 3.63 -24.88 19.45
N ALA A 114 3.99 -24.22 18.37
CA ALA A 114 4.65 -22.92 18.42
C ALA A 114 3.69 -21.83 18.92
N TRP A 115 2.43 -21.86 18.49
CA TRP A 115 1.38 -21.00 19.02
C TRP A 115 1.19 -21.19 20.52
N ASP A 116 1.07 -22.43 21.00
CA ASP A 116 0.87 -22.70 22.43
C ASP A 116 2.01 -22.10 23.29
N ARG A 117 3.26 -22.21 22.82
CA ARG A 117 4.41 -21.58 23.49
C ARG A 117 4.32 -20.06 23.43
N ALA A 118 4.06 -19.47 22.26
CA ALA A 118 3.94 -18.04 22.11
C ALA A 118 2.82 -17.45 22.98
N ARG A 119 1.65 -18.10 23.00
CA ARG A 119 0.50 -17.73 23.83
C ARG A 119 0.86 -17.77 25.31
N SER A 120 1.55 -18.81 25.79
CA SER A 120 1.98 -18.87 27.19
C SER A 120 2.88 -17.71 27.60
N LEU A 121 3.73 -17.20 26.70
CA LEU A 121 4.57 -16.03 26.94
C LEU A 121 3.74 -14.75 27.00
N LEU A 122 2.78 -14.59 26.08
CA LEU A 122 1.85 -13.46 26.06
C LEU A 122 0.97 -13.43 27.32
N ASP A 123 0.40 -14.57 27.71
CA ASP A 123 -0.40 -14.74 28.93
C ASP A 123 0.44 -14.48 30.20
N ALA A 124 1.75 -14.72 30.16
CA ALA A 124 2.70 -14.38 31.22
C ALA A 124 3.12 -12.90 31.24
N GLY A 125 2.57 -12.06 30.34
CA GLY A 125 2.78 -10.62 30.30
C GLY A 125 3.90 -10.15 29.36
N ARG A 126 4.50 -11.03 28.55
CA ARG A 126 5.41 -10.58 27.46
C ARG A 126 4.63 -9.81 26.42
N THR A 127 5.24 -8.77 25.88
CA THR A 127 4.67 -8.06 24.74
C THR A 127 4.85 -8.86 23.45
N ALA A 128 3.96 -8.68 22.48
CA ALA A 128 4.08 -9.37 21.21
C ALA A 128 5.37 -9.04 20.44
N GLN A 129 5.91 -7.82 20.59
CA GLN A 129 7.20 -7.45 20.00
C GLN A 129 8.36 -8.26 20.57
N GLU A 130 8.37 -8.52 21.89
CA GLU A 130 9.40 -9.35 22.52
C GLU A 130 9.34 -10.80 22.03
N VAL A 131 8.13 -11.34 21.85
CA VAL A 131 7.94 -12.70 21.32
C VAL A 131 8.42 -12.78 19.86
N ILE A 132 8.10 -11.78 19.03
CA ILE A 132 8.53 -11.72 17.62
C ILE A 132 10.06 -11.67 17.49
N LYS A 133 10.75 -10.87 18.30
CA LYS A 133 12.20 -10.61 18.17
C LYS A 133 13.07 -11.86 18.29
N GLY A 134 12.63 -12.87 19.05
CA GLY A 134 13.36 -14.12 19.25
C GLY A 134 12.71 -15.35 18.61
N ALA A 135 11.65 -15.16 17.81
CA ALA A 135 10.85 -16.25 17.26
C ALA A 135 11.56 -16.95 16.09
N ASP A 136 11.42 -18.28 16.04
CA ASP A 136 11.77 -19.06 14.84
C ASP A 136 10.66 -18.95 13.77
N LEU A 137 10.94 -19.47 12.56
CA LEU A 137 10.01 -19.37 11.43
C LEU A 137 8.65 -20.02 11.73
N ASP A 138 8.61 -21.17 12.41
CA ASP A 138 7.37 -21.86 12.77
C ASP A 138 6.55 -21.00 13.76
N THR A 139 7.20 -20.34 14.72
CA THR A 139 6.56 -19.39 15.66
C THR A 139 6.07 -18.14 14.94
N LEU A 140 6.83 -17.59 13.99
CA LEU A 140 6.39 -16.43 13.21
C LEU A 140 5.19 -16.75 12.32
N HIS A 141 5.13 -17.96 11.74
CA HIS A 141 3.94 -18.43 11.00
C HIS A 141 2.73 -18.56 11.92
N ALA A 142 2.90 -19.16 13.10
CA ALA A 142 1.85 -19.29 14.09
C ALA A 142 1.32 -17.93 14.58
N LEU A 143 2.23 -16.99 14.90
CA LEU A 143 1.88 -15.62 15.29
C LEU A 143 1.11 -14.91 14.18
N ARG A 144 1.52 -15.05 12.91
CA ARG A 144 0.80 -14.43 11.79
C ARG A 144 -0.65 -14.92 11.70
N ALA A 145 -0.90 -16.21 11.95
CA ALA A 145 -2.22 -16.81 11.83
C ALA A 145 -3.13 -16.48 13.02
N GLU A 146 -2.61 -16.59 14.25
CA GLU A 146 -3.44 -16.60 15.46
C GLU A 146 -3.41 -15.30 16.28
N LEU A 147 -2.31 -14.53 16.19
CA LEU A 147 -2.12 -13.34 17.03
C LEU A 147 -3.19 -12.25 16.82
N PRO A 148 -3.65 -11.94 15.58
CA PRO A 148 -4.70 -10.93 15.39
C PRO A 148 -5.98 -11.28 16.14
N THR A 149 -6.45 -12.52 16.03
CA THR A 149 -7.66 -13.01 16.71
C THR A 149 -7.47 -13.02 18.23
N TYR A 150 -6.31 -13.45 18.70
CA TYR A 150 -5.97 -13.42 20.12
C TYR A 150 -6.01 -11.99 20.69
N LEU A 151 -5.34 -11.02 20.03
CA LEU A 151 -5.35 -9.64 20.48
C LEU A 151 -6.75 -9.02 20.44
N ALA A 152 -7.54 -9.29 19.40
CA ALA A 152 -8.93 -8.84 19.32
C ALA A 152 -9.76 -9.38 20.51
N SER A 153 -9.58 -10.65 20.90
CA SER A 153 -10.27 -11.23 22.05
C SER A 153 -9.87 -10.63 23.41
N GLN A 154 -8.63 -10.14 23.53
CA GLN A 154 -8.15 -9.48 24.75
C GLN A 154 -8.70 -8.06 24.90
N HIS A 155 -9.03 -7.40 23.78
CA HIS A 155 -9.56 -6.05 23.78
C HIS A 155 -11.10 -6.08 23.69
N SER A 156 -11.75 -6.38 24.82
CA SER A 156 -13.21 -6.23 24.89
C SER A 156 -13.58 -4.73 24.80
N LYS A 157 -14.46 -4.39 23.85
CA LYS A 157 -14.95 -3.01 23.67
C LYS A 157 -15.57 -2.51 24.98
N PRO A 158 -15.09 -1.39 25.55
CA PRO A 158 -15.72 -0.79 26.72
C PRO A 158 -17.17 -0.40 26.37
N GLN A 159 -18.13 -0.74 27.24
CA GLN A 159 -19.53 -0.37 27.04
C GLN A 159 -19.78 1.10 27.49
N GLY A 160 -20.79 1.74 26.91
CA GLY A 160 -21.21 3.11 27.28
C GLY A 160 -20.33 4.21 26.66
N LEU A 161 -20.32 5.39 27.29
CA LEU A 161 -19.60 6.59 26.81
C LEU A 161 -18.07 6.36 26.70
N ALA A 162 -17.50 5.43 27.48
CA ALA A 162 -16.09 5.04 27.40
C ALA A 162 -15.73 4.27 26.11
N GLY A 163 -16.72 3.72 25.41
CA GLY A 163 -16.54 3.06 24.11
C GLY A 163 -16.51 4.02 22.93
N ALA A 164 -16.74 5.32 23.13
CA ALA A 164 -16.77 6.32 22.07
C ALA A 164 -15.36 6.68 21.55
N GLU A 165 -14.34 6.54 22.39
CA GLU A 165 -12.92 6.79 22.05
C GLU A 165 -12.12 5.50 21.83
N PHE A 166 -12.76 4.33 21.97
CA PHE A 166 -12.09 3.06 21.79
C PHE A 166 -11.73 2.86 20.32
N THR A 167 -10.44 2.86 20.03
CA THR A 167 -9.89 2.49 18.73
C THR A 167 -9.41 1.06 18.81
N GLU A 168 -9.97 0.19 17.97
CA GLU A 168 -9.54 -1.20 17.88
C GLU A 168 -8.06 -1.26 17.45
N PRO A 169 -7.23 -2.10 18.07
CA PRO A 169 -5.84 -2.24 17.66
C PRO A 169 -5.76 -2.69 16.21
N ASP A 170 -5.13 -1.89 15.35
CA ASP A 170 -4.95 -2.24 13.94
C ASP A 170 -4.00 -3.46 13.80
N PRO A 171 -4.51 -4.63 13.35
CA PRO A 171 -3.69 -5.83 13.21
C PRO A 171 -2.66 -5.70 12.08
N ALA A 172 -2.83 -4.75 11.15
CA ALA A 172 -1.91 -4.60 10.02
C ALA A 172 -0.48 -4.27 10.48
N ARG A 173 -0.33 -3.45 11.52
CA ARG A 173 0.99 -3.07 12.07
C ARG A 173 1.75 -4.27 12.64
N ILE A 174 1.04 -5.14 13.35
CA ILE A 174 1.68 -6.31 13.96
C ILE A 174 1.98 -7.38 12.92
N LEU A 175 1.09 -7.57 11.94
CA LEU A 175 1.32 -8.45 10.80
C LEU A 175 2.53 -8.02 9.97
N HIS A 176 2.69 -6.72 9.73
CA HIS A 176 3.87 -6.18 9.05
C HIS A 176 5.15 -6.43 9.86
N THR A 177 5.09 -6.33 11.19
CA THR A 177 6.25 -6.61 12.06
C THR A 177 6.65 -8.08 11.98
N ILE A 178 5.66 -8.99 12.01
CA ILE A 178 5.87 -10.43 11.84
C ILE A 178 6.46 -10.74 10.46
N ASP A 179 5.91 -10.17 9.39
CA ASP A 179 6.44 -10.40 8.03
C ASP A 179 7.87 -9.90 7.86
N ARG A 180 8.23 -8.79 8.51
CA ARG A 180 9.60 -8.30 8.50
C ARG A 180 10.56 -9.26 9.21
N ALA A 181 10.17 -9.78 10.37
CA ALA A 181 10.96 -10.79 11.08
C ALA A 181 11.12 -12.08 10.26
N ARG A 182 10.09 -12.46 9.48
CA ARG A 182 10.16 -13.66 8.60
C ARG A 182 11.22 -13.54 7.51
N LEU A 183 11.55 -12.32 7.04
CA LEU A 183 12.55 -12.12 5.99
C LEU A 183 13.91 -12.74 6.31
N ASP A 184 14.30 -12.75 7.59
CA ASP A 184 15.61 -13.26 8.03
C ASP A 184 15.68 -14.80 8.04
N HIS A 185 14.54 -15.48 7.95
CA HIS A 185 14.42 -16.94 8.02
C HIS A 185 14.00 -17.58 6.69
N LEU A 186 13.58 -16.79 5.71
CA LEU A 186 13.09 -17.28 4.43
C LEU A 186 14.22 -17.51 3.42
N PRO A 187 14.09 -18.49 2.50
CA PRO A 187 14.96 -18.60 1.33
C PRO A 187 14.99 -17.29 0.54
N LYS A 188 16.13 -16.99 -0.10
CA LYS A 188 16.39 -15.71 -0.79
C LYS A 188 15.25 -15.25 -1.70
N GLU A 189 14.71 -16.16 -2.52
CA GLU A 189 13.64 -15.83 -3.48
C GLU A 189 12.32 -15.49 -2.78
N GLN A 190 11.95 -16.26 -1.74
CA GLN A 190 10.75 -16.01 -0.94
C GLN A 190 10.89 -14.72 -0.12
N ALA A 191 12.08 -14.47 0.45
CA ALA A 191 12.39 -13.24 1.15
C ALA A 191 12.33 -12.02 0.19
N ALA A 192 12.81 -12.16 -1.05
CA ALA A 192 12.72 -11.10 -2.05
C ALA A 192 11.27 -10.81 -2.46
N ALA A 193 10.46 -11.83 -2.70
CA ALA A 193 9.04 -11.69 -3.02
C ALA A 193 8.25 -11.05 -1.85
N LEU A 194 8.51 -11.48 -0.62
CA LEU A 194 7.90 -10.89 0.57
C LEU A 194 8.33 -9.44 0.77
N ARG A 195 9.61 -9.10 0.54
CA ARG A 195 10.09 -7.73 0.60
C ARG A 195 9.37 -6.85 -0.44
N ALA A 196 9.25 -7.31 -1.67
CA ALA A 196 8.51 -6.58 -2.71
C ALA A 196 7.03 -6.36 -2.31
N ARG A 197 6.41 -7.35 -1.66
CA ARG A 197 5.04 -7.22 -1.13
C ARG A 197 4.94 -6.15 -0.03
N LEU A 198 5.87 -6.14 0.91
CA LEU A 198 5.93 -5.13 1.98
C LEU A 198 6.16 -3.72 1.41
N ASP A 199 7.04 -3.60 0.42
CA ASP A 199 7.28 -2.32 -0.25
C ASP A 199 6.04 -1.84 -1.01
N LEU A 200 5.30 -2.74 -1.67
CA LEU A 200 4.01 -2.42 -2.28
C LEU A 200 3.01 -1.92 -1.22
N ASP A 201 2.86 -2.65 -0.11
CA ASP A 201 1.91 -2.31 0.95
C ASP A 201 2.23 -0.95 1.59
N ALA A 202 3.51 -0.56 1.64
CA ALA A 202 3.95 0.75 2.10
C ALA A 202 3.69 1.89 1.10
N ILE A 203 3.75 1.62 -0.22
CA ILE A 203 3.64 2.66 -1.27
C ILE A 203 2.20 2.87 -1.72
N GLU A 204 1.43 1.79 -1.83
CA GLU A 204 0.13 1.78 -2.51
C GLU A 204 -0.91 2.72 -1.88
N PRO A 205 -1.06 2.82 -0.55
CA PRO A 205 -2.06 3.70 0.05
C PRO A 205 -1.85 5.17 -0.32
N GLY A 206 -0.62 5.68 -0.18
CA GLY A 206 -0.29 7.05 -0.58
C GLY A 206 -0.38 7.29 -2.09
N LEU A 207 -0.07 6.27 -2.90
CA LEU A 207 -0.23 6.32 -4.35
C LEU A 207 -1.71 6.48 -4.75
N ARG A 208 -2.61 5.67 -4.17
CA ARG A 208 -4.06 5.75 -4.42
C ARG A 208 -4.64 7.10 -4.03
N GLU A 209 -4.27 7.62 -2.86
CA GLU A 209 -4.73 8.94 -2.42
C GLU A 209 -4.21 10.07 -3.34
N THR A 210 -2.97 9.95 -3.83
CA THR A 210 -2.41 10.93 -4.77
C THR A 210 -3.17 10.90 -6.11
N LEU A 211 -3.47 9.71 -6.64
CA LEU A 211 -4.28 9.53 -7.86
C LEU A 211 -5.69 10.10 -7.67
N ALA A 212 -6.37 9.76 -6.57
CA ALA A 212 -7.70 10.26 -6.27
C ALA A 212 -7.73 11.80 -6.11
N GLY A 213 -6.69 12.37 -5.49
CA GLY A 213 -6.50 13.82 -5.40
C GLY A 213 -6.40 14.48 -6.77
N LEU A 214 -5.52 13.95 -7.64
CA LEU A 214 -5.33 14.47 -9.00
C LEU A 214 -6.57 14.28 -9.89
N ARG A 215 -7.32 13.20 -9.69
CA ARG A 215 -8.58 12.97 -10.39
C ARG A 215 -9.60 14.04 -10.04
N ARG A 216 -9.75 14.36 -8.75
CA ARG A 216 -10.61 15.48 -8.30
C ARG A 216 -10.18 16.83 -8.88
N GLU A 217 -8.87 17.08 -8.97
CA GLU A 217 -8.33 18.29 -9.61
C GLU A 217 -8.66 18.34 -11.10
N ALA A 218 -8.48 17.23 -11.83
CA ALA A 218 -8.80 17.13 -13.25
C ALA A 218 -10.31 17.29 -13.51
N ASP A 219 -11.16 16.67 -12.68
CA ASP A 219 -12.62 16.75 -12.82
C ASP A 219 -13.20 18.12 -12.39
N GLY A 220 -12.37 19.00 -11.81
CA GLY A 220 -12.81 20.30 -11.29
C GLY A 220 -13.66 20.21 -10.03
N THR A 221 -13.69 19.04 -9.37
CA THR A 221 -14.38 18.82 -8.08
C THR A 221 -13.49 19.14 -6.87
N ALA A 222 -12.23 19.54 -7.13
CA ALA A 222 -11.33 20.01 -6.10
C ALA A 222 -11.62 21.48 -5.74
N ASP A 223 -11.95 21.73 -4.46
CA ASP A 223 -11.90 23.07 -3.88
C ASP A 223 -10.46 23.60 -3.86
N ALA A 224 -10.30 24.93 -3.79
CA ALA A 224 -9.00 25.60 -3.68
C ALA A 224 -8.13 25.13 -2.49
N SER A 225 -8.72 24.47 -1.50
CA SER A 225 -8.02 23.89 -0.34
C SER A 225 -7.71 22.39 -0.46
N ASN A 226 -8.17 21.70 -1.52
CA ASN A 226 -8.12 20.25 -1.63
C ASN A 226 -6.75 19.67 -2.05
N GLY A 227 -5.88 20.46 -2.68
CA GLY A 227 -4.52 20.02 -3.04
C GLY A 227 -3.67 19.69 -1.80
N LEU A 228 -3.70 20.57 -0.79
CA LEU A 228 -3.02 20.34 0.49
C LEU A 228 -3.68 19.19 1.26
N ARG A 229 -5.02 19.12 1.31
CA ARG A 229 -5.73 18.01 1.97
C ARG A 229 -5.41 16.65 1.35
N SER A 230 -5.33 16.57 0.02
CA SER A 230 -4.98 15.33 -0.68
C SER A 230 -3.52 14.94 -0.41
N ALA A 231 -2.60 15.90 -0.35
CA ALA A 231 -1.21 15.63 0.04
C ALA A 231 -1.10 15.16 1.49
N ILE A 232 -1.87 15.75 2.41
CA ILE A 232 -1.96 15.30 3.81
C ILE A 232 -2.56 13.90 3.89
N ALA A 233 -3.65 13.63 3.18
CA ALA A 233 -4.29 12.31 3.14
C ALA A 233 -3.32 11.23 2.63
N ALA A 234 -2.61 11.51 1.53
CA ALA A 234 -1.57 10.61 1.02
C ALA A 234 -0.44 10.39 2.04
N ARG A 235 -0.02 11.45 2.75
CA ARG A 235 1.01 11.35 3.80
C ARG A 235 0.53 10.56 5.02
N LEU A 236 -0.72 10.73 5.43
CA LEU A 236 -1.33 9.97 6.52
C LEU A 236 -1.49 8.50 6.13
N ALA A 237 -1.88 8.22 4.88
CA ALA A 237 -1.96 6.88 4.33
C ALA A 237 -0.57 6.20 4.33
N ASP A 238 0.50 6.92 3.98
CA ASP A 238 1.87 6.39 4.11
C ASP A 238 2.23 6.11 5.58
N GLN A 239 1.89 7.01 6.49
CA GLN A 239 2.23 6.85 7.90
C GLN A 239 1.46 5.70 8.54
N ALA A 240 0.22 5.47 8.11
CA ALA A 240 -0.56 4.31 8.52
C ALA A 240 0.03 3.00 7.98
N ALA A 241 0.57 3.03 6.75
CA ALA A 241 1.19 1.88 6.09
C ALA A 241 2.65 1.64 6.51
N ALA A 242 3.33 2.65 7.05
CA ALA A 242 4.72 2.56 7.46
C ALA A 242 4.87 1.62 8.67
N PRO A 243 5.95 0.81 8.72
CA PRO A 243 6.21 -0.03 9.87
C PRO A 243 6.41 0.83 11.13
N PRO A 244 6.02 0.33 12.31
CA PRO A 244 6.31 1.02 13.57
C PRO A 244 7.83 1.22 13.69
N THR A 245 8.26 2.46 13.89
CA THR A 245 9.64 2.76 14.26
C THR A 245 9.90 2.18 15.63
N ALA A 246 10.89 1.28 15.75
CA ALA A 246 11.35 0.79 17.03
C ALA A 246 11.84 1.98 17.87
N THR A 247 11.12 2.31 18.93
CA THR A 247 11.57 3.14 20.05
C THR A 247 11.90 2.23 21.22
#